data_AF-A0A512M6G1-F1
#
_entry.id   AF-A0A512M6G1-F1
#
_cell.length_a   1.000
_cell.length_b   1.000
_cell.length_c   1.000
_cell.angle_alpha   90.00
_cell.angle_beta   90.00
_cell.angle_gamma   90.00
#
_symmetry.space_group_name_H-M   'P 1'
#
loop_
_entity.id
_entity.type
_entity.pdbx_description
1 polymer ?
#
loop_
_entity_poly.entity_id
_entity_poly.type
_entity_poly.pdbx_seq_one_letter_code
_entity_poly.pdbx_strand_id
1 'polypeptide(L)'
;MKLPSLISPDAGVFFAACLMAVCVSHIHAQQARDVMSEDELKRQAGAAPSLKTQLTAKAKPLTTKAPAIQSSLWARSIILGDGEKYTLIPVGSILHLPEALRSRVLSKPQGEFTFWPNFLKRNEAWLAAREVSLTMSRGNAQEANVLLKNISRDPRLLVATYKGGPITILEAAPPNHGSKTSKP
;
A
#
# COMPACT_ATOMS: atom_id res chain seq x y z
N MET A 1 -8.05 -18.90 72.45
CA MET A 1 -7.17 -19.60 73.41
C MET A 1 -6.32 -20.61 72.64
N LYS A 2 -4.99 -20.56 72.87
CA LYS A 2 -3.99 -21.62 72.68
C LYS A 2 -3.58 -22.06 71.26
N LEU A 3 -2.43 -21.52 70.83
CA LEU A 3 -1.39 -22.28 70.13
C LEU A 3 -0.95 -23.49 71.01
N PRO A 4 -0.39 -24.53 70.39
CA PRO A 4 1.04 -24.71 70.62
C PRO A 4 1.84 -25.05 69.37
N SER A 5 3.11 -24.70 69.50
CA SER A 5 4.23 -24.79 68.58
C SER A 5 5.07 -26.05 68.81
N LEU A 6 5.89 -26.35 67.78
CA LEU A 6 7.26 -26.89 67.84
C LEU A 6 7.44 -28.38 68.21
N ILE A 7 8.12 -29.12 67.31
CA ILE A 7 9.37 -29.90 67.54
C ILE A 7 9.97 -30.25 66.15
N SER A 8 11.14 -29.65 65.85
CA SER A 8 12.28 -30.24 65.10
C SER A 8 13.25 -30.82 66.17
N PRO A 9 14.31 -31.65 65.92
CA PRO A 9 15.23 -31.63 64.76
C PRO A 9 15.87 -33.00 64.37
N ASP A 10 16.85 -32.94 63.46
CA ASP A 10 18.00 -33.85 63.18
C ASP A 10 18.09 -34.22 61.70
N ALA A 11 19.23 -34.34 61.04
CA ALA A 11 20.61 -33.89 61.20
C ALA A 11 21.31 -34.44 59.93
N GLY A 12 22.18 -33.70 59.25
CA GLY A 12 22.87 -34.24 58.07
C GLY A 12 23.60 -33.23 57.20
N VAL A 13 24.75 -32.79 57.71
CA VAL A 13 25.73 -31.85 57.14
C VAL A 13 26.47 -32.49 55.94
N PHE A 14 26.81 -31.72 54.89
CA PHE A 14 28.19 -31.44 54.42
C PHE A 14 28.29 -30.94 52.97
N PHE A 15 28.80 -29.69 52.86
CA PHE A 15 29.81 -29.19 51.92
C PHE A 15 29.62 -29.35 50.41
N ALA A 16 29.59 -28.24 49.67
CA ALA A 16 30.81 -27.63 49.12
C ALA A 16 30.49 -26.40 48.25
N ALA A 17 31.25 -25.34 48.48
CA ALA A 17 31.24 -24.10 47.71
C ALA A 17 31.91 -24.28 46.33
N CYS A 18 31.34 -23.66 45.31
CA CYS A 18 32.07 -23.15 44.14
C CYS A 18 31.31 -21.90 43.67
N LEU A 19 31.71 -20.74 44.18
CA LEU A 19 32.59 -19.77 43.51
C LEU A 19 31.90 -19.09 42.32
N MET A 20 31.61 -17.82 42.56
CA MET A 20 31.21 -16.80 41.61
C MET A 20 32.10 -16.80 40.36
N ALA A 21 31.48 -16.85 39.19
CA ALA A 21 32.07 -16.34 37.95
C ALA A 21 30.96 -15.69 37.10
N VAL A 22 30.65 -14.44 37.43
CA VAL A 22 29.98 -13.51 36.54
C VAL A 22 30.95 -13.22 35.40
N CYS A 23 30.83 -13.93 34.28
CA CYS A 23 31.54 -13.60 33.05
C CYS A 23 30.62 -12.78 32.14
N VAL A 24 30.71 -11.46 32.35
CA VAL A 24 30.86 -10.43 31.32
C VAL A 24 30.00 -10.61 30.05
N SER A 25 28.96 -9.77 30.01
CA SER A 25 28.35 -9.15 28.84
C SER A 25 29.10 -9.34 27.52
N HIS A 26 28.50 -10.06 26.57
CA HIS A 26 28.84 -9.93 25.16
C HIS A 26 28.34 -8.56 24.67
N ILE A 27 29.18 -7.55 24.90
CA ILE A 27 29.13 -6.29 24.17
C ILE A 27 29.39 -6.63 22.70
N HIS A 28 28.33 -6.68 21.90
CA HIS A 28 28.48 -6.48 20.46
C HIS A 28 29.01 -5.06 20.29
N ALA A 29 30.33 -4.95 20.13
CA ALA A 29 30.96 -3.73 19.70
C ALA A 29 30.28 -3.31 18.40
N GLN A 30 29.52 -2.22 18.46
CA GLN A 30 29.16 -1.44 17.29
C GLN A 30 30.46 -1.19 16.54
N GLN A 31 30.62 -1.83 15.38
CA GLN A 31 31.72 -1.52 14.48
C GLN A 31 31.67 -0.02 14.22
N ALA A 32 32.71 0.67 14.69
CA ALA A 32 33.00 2.03 14.30
C ALA A 32 32.90 2.12 12.78
N ARG A 33 32.30 3.19 12.25
CA ARG A 33 32.29 3.45 10.82
C ARG A 33 33.75 3.45 10.35
N ASP A 34 34.14 2.39 9.67
CA ASP A 34 35.51 2.23 9.20
C ASP A 34 35.80 3.42 8.29
N VAL A 35 36.79 4.23 8.66
CA VAL A 35 37.20 5.39 7.87
C VAL A 35 37.90 4.82 6.65
N MET A 36 37.12 4.59 5.58
CA MET A 36 37.67 4.15 4.31
C MET A 36 38.70 5.18 3.86
N SER A 37 39.92 4.73 3.56
CA SER A 37 40.95 5.62 3.04
C SER A 37 40.51 6.21 1.69
N GLU A 38 40.97 7.42 1.38
CA GLU A 38 40.61 8.10 0.13
C GLU A 38 40.99 7.26 -1.10
N ASP A 39 42.08 6.50 -1.01
CA ASP A 39 42.53 5.59 -2.06
C ASP A 39 41.59 4.40 -2.25
N GLU A 40 41.05 3.85 -1.16
CA GLU A 40 40.09 2.76 -1.21
C GLU A 40 38.74 3.24 -1.77
N LEU A 41 38.32 4.46 -1.37
CA LEU A 41 37.14 5.10 -1.93
C LEU A 41 37.28 5.35 -3.44
N LYS A 42 38.46 5.79 -3.91
CA LYS A 42 38.75 5.98 -5.34
C LYS A 42 38.75 4.66 -6.10
N ARG A 43 39.28 3.58 -5.52
CA ARG A 43 39.24 2.23 -6.12
C ARG A 43 37.81 1.72 -6.24
N GLN A 44 37.00 1.87 -5.21
CA GLN A 44 35.60 1.44 -5.24
C GLN A 44 34.74 2.28 -6.20
N ALA A 45 34.96 3.59 -6.25
CA ALA A 45 34.29 4.48 -7.20
C ALA A 45 34.71 4.22 -8.65
N GLY A 46 35.98 3.85 -8.89
CA GLY A 46 36.47 3.47 -10.22
C GLY A 46 36.04 2.08 -10.68
N ALA A 47 35.80 1.15 -9.74
CA ALA A 47 35.31 -0.19 -10.03
C ALA A 47 33.79 -0.23 -10.33
N ALA A 48 33.04 0.76 -9.85
CA ALA A 48 31.62 0.89 -10.15
C ALA A 48 31.43 1.36 -11.62
N PRO A 49 30.66 0.65 -12.45
CA PRO A 49 30.36 1.13 -13.80
C PRO A 49 29.67 2.48 -13.71
N SER A 50 30.07 3.42 -14.57
CA SER A 50 29.50 4.77 -14.57
C SER A 50 27.97 4.73 -14.64
N LEU A 51 27.29 5.68 -13.98
CA LEU A 51 25.83 5.79 -14.02
C LEU A 51 25.31 5.77 -15.46
N LYS A 52 26.02 6.42 -16.39
CA LYS A 52 25.71 6.41 -17.82
C LYS A 52 25.76 5.00 -18.41
N THR A 53 26.79 4.22 -18.09
CA THR A 53 26.91 2.81 -18.52
C THR A 53 25.77 1.97 -17.95
N GLN A 54 25.44 2.14 -16.67
CA GLN A 54 24.35 1.41 -16.02
C GLN A 54 22.98 1.75 -16.61
N LEU A 55 22.72 3.03 -16.88
CA LEU A 55 21.49 3.49 -17.51
C LEU A 55 21.37 2.99 -18.94
N THR A 56 22.47 2.99 -19.70
CA THR A 56 22.47 2.50 -21.08
C THR A 56 22.27 0.97 -21.14
N ALA A 57 22.84 0.23 -20.19
CA ALA A 57 22.66 -1.22 -20.09
C ALA A 57 21.24 -1.64 -19.65
N LYS A 58 20.56 -0.82 -18.85
CA LYS A 58 19.21 -1.09 -18.33
C LYS A 58 18.09 -0.40 -19.12
N ALA A 59 18.42 0.53 -20.01
CA ALA A 59 17.43 1.23 -20.82
C ALA A 59 16.84 0.28 -21.87
N LYS A 60 15.55 0.00 -21.74
CA LYS A 60 14.80 -0.68 -22.80
C LYS A 60 14.59 0.31 -23.95
N PRO A 61 14.96 -0.02 -25.20
CA PRO A 61 14.79 0.90 -26.32
C PRO A 61 13.31 1.26 -26.50
N LEU A 62 13.04 2.55 -26.73
CA LEU A 62 11.69 3.03 -27.03
C LEU A 62 11.29 2.44 -28.39
N THR A 63 10.37 1.48 -28.35
CA THR A 63 9.86 0.86 -29.58
C THR A 63 8.96 1.84 -30.30
N THR A 64 9.05 1.92 -31.62
CA THR A 64 8.18 2.75 -32.47
C THR A 64 6.74 2.25 -32.50
N LYS A 65 6.47 1.03 -32.03
CA LYS A 65 5.13 0.46 -31.92
C LYS A 65 4.48 0.90 -30.61
N ALA A 66 3.29 1.47 -30.70
CA ALA A 66 2.47 1.75 -29.53
C ALA A 66 2.29 0.47 -28.69
N PRO A 67 2.34 0.55 -27.35
CA PRO A 67 2.11 -0.60 -26.50
C PRO A 67 0.76 -1.26 -26.85
N ALA A 68 0.71 -2.59 -26.81
CA ALA A 68 -0.56 -3.29 -26.94
C ALA A 68 -1.55 -2.78 -25.88
N ILE A 69 -2.84 -2.75 -26.22
CA ILE A 69 -3.92 -2.39 -25.27
C ILE A 69 -3.90 -3.31 -24.03
N GLN A 70 -3.27 -4.48 -24.11
CA GLN A 70 -3.06 -5.39 -22.99
C GLN A 70 -1.88 -4.98 -22.07
N SER A 71 -1.35 -3.75 -22.16
CA SER A 71 -0.32 -3.28 -21.23
C SER A 71 -0.88 -3.18 -19.81
N SER A 72 0.01 -3.26 -18.82
CA SER A 72 -0.35 -3.23 -17.39
C SER A 72 -1.11 -1.97 -16.97
N LEU A 73 -0.96 -0.86 -17.72
CA LEU A 73 -1.68 0.39 -17.46
C LEU A 73 -3.17 0.24 -17.78
N TRP A 74 -3.51 -0.23 -18.97
CA TRP A 74 -4.89 -0.43 -19.39
C TRP A 74 -5.59 -1.49 -18.54
N ALA A 75 -4.88 -2.56 -18.19
CA ALA A 75 -5.42 -3.64 -17.35
C ALA A 75 -5.79 -3.18 -15.93
N ARG A 76 -5.20 -2.09 -15.43
CA ARG A 76 -5.43 -1.54 -14.09
C ARG A 76 -6.21 -0.22 -14.12
N SER A 77 -6.82 0.10 -15.26
CA SER A 77 -7.59 1.33 -15.46
C SER A 77 -9.01 1.02 -15.92
N ILE A 78 -9.93 1.92 -15.61
CA ILE A 78 -11.27 1.98 -16.15
C ILE A 78 -11.31 3.10 -17.18
N ILE A 79 -11.95 2.83 -18.32
CA ILE A 79 -12.14 3.80 -19.40
C ILE A 79 -13.49 4.48 -19.21
N LEU A 80 -13.48 5.80 -19.04
CA LEU A 80 -14.70 6.62 -19.07
C LEU A 80 -14.76 7.39 -20.38
N GLY A 81 -15.93 7.43 -21.03
CA GLY A 81 -16.10 8.14 -22.30
C GLY A 81 -17.43 8.88 -22.43
N ASP A 82 -17.41 9.98 -23.16
CA ASP A 82 -18.59 10.79 -23.48
C ASP A 82 -19.12 10.57 -24.92
N GLY A 83 -18.36 9.84 -25.74
CA GLY A 83 -18.61 9.56 -27.17
C GLY A 83 -17.59 10.24 -28.09
N GLU A 84 -17.06 11.39 -27.69
CA GLU A 84 -16.05 12.15 -28.44
C GLU A 84 -14.66 12.06 -27.80
N LYS A 85 -14.61 12.06 -26.47
CA LYS A 85 -13.41 11.99 -25.66
C LYS A 85 -13.50 10.82 -24.67
N TYR A 86 -12.34 10.31 -24.28
CA TYR A 86 -12.23 9.35 -23.18
C TYR A 86 -11.09 9.72 -22.23
N THR A 87 -11.19 9.24 -20.99
CA THR A 87 -10.14 9.33 -19.97
C THR A 87 -9.90 7.98 -19.32
N LEU A 88 -8.81 7.87 -18.58
CA LEU A 88 -8.45 6.70 -17.78
C LEU A 88 -8.46 7.08 -16.30
N ILE A 89 -9.12 6.25 -15.50
CA ILE A 89 -9.08 6.33 -14.05
C ILE A 89 -8.63 4.98 -13.46
N PRO A 90 -8.03 4.92 -12.27
CA PRO A 90 -7.67 3.65 -11.65
C PRO A 90 -8.89 2.75 -11.40
N VAL A 91 -8.68 1.44 -11.43
CA VAL A 91 -9.68 0.48 -10.92
C VAL A 91 -9.92 0.74 -9.43
N GLY A 92 -11.19 0.70 -9.01
CA GLY A 92 -11.62 1.02 -7.64
C GLY A 92 -11.72 2.53 -7.34
N SER A 93 -11.66 3.39 -8.35
CA SER A 93 -11.90 4.83 -8.19
C SER A 93 -13.37 5.24 -8.31
N ILE A 94 -14.25 4.40 -8.86
CA ILE A 94 -15.67 4.73 -8.97
C ILE A 94 -16.35 4.46 -7.62
N LEU A 95 -16.91 5.50 -7.01
CA LEU A 95 -17.62 5.42 -5.72
C LEU A 95 -19.11 5.16 -5.89
N HIS A 96 -19.71 5.74 -6.94
CA HIS A 96 -21.11 5.55 -7.27
C HIS A 96 -21.28 5.54 -8.79
N LEU A 97 -22.02 4.55 -9.30
CA LEU A 97 -22.34 4.39 -10.72
C LEU A 97 -23.85 4.17 -10.87
N PRO A 98 -24.63 5.23 -11.14
CA PRO A 98 -26.03 5.12 -11.48
C PRO A 98 -26.24 4.20 -12.68
N GLU A 99 -27.33 3.45 -12.70
CA GLU A 99 -27.66 2.50 -13.77
C GLU A 99 -27.70 3.16 -15.15
N ALA A 100 -28.28 4.36 -15.24
CA ALA A 100 -28.37 5.15 -16.47
C ALA A 100 -27.00 5.56 -17.04
N LEU A 101 -25.94 5.55 -16.22
CA LEU A 101 -24.59 5.98 -16.61
C LEU A 101 -23.61 4.82 -16.82
N ARG A 102 -24.04 3.56 -16.70
CA ARG A 102 -23.16 2.40 -16.92
C ARG A 102 -22.56 2.36 -18.33
N SER A 103 -23.28 2.87 -19.32
CA SER A 103 -22.80 2.99 -20.71
C SER A 103 -21.60 3.94 -20.88
N ARG A 104 -21.32 4.79 -19.89
CA ARG A 104 -20.14 5.68 -19.88
C ARG A 104 -18.85 4.93 -19.52
N VAL A 105 -18.95 3.72 -18.97
CA VAL A 105 -17.81 2.84 -18.69
C VAL A 105 -17.58 1.96 -19.91
N LEU A 106 -16.48 2.20 -20.62
CA LEU A 106 -16.21 1.57 -21.90
C LEU A 106 -15.28 0.35 -21.77
N SER A 107 -15.52 -0.68 -22.58
CA SER A 107 -14.61 -1.83 -22.69
C SER A 107 -13.39 -1.54 -23.57
N LYS A 108 -13.48 -0.55 -24.45
CA LYS A 108 -12.43 -0.11 -25.37
C LYS A 108 -12.45 1.41 -25.49
N PRO A 109 -11.30 2.07 -25.67
CA PRO A 109 -11.27 3.53 -25.87
C PRO A 109 -12.03 3.91 -27.14
N GLN A 110 -12.87 4.94 -27.02
CA GLN A 110 -13.64 5.52 -28.12
C GLN A 110 -13.47 7.04 -28.08
N GLY A 111 -13.14 7.63 -29.23
CA GLY A 111 -12.84 9.06 -29.32
C GLY A 111 -11.37 9.39 -28.98
N GLU A 112 -11.10 10.66 -28.70
CA GLU A 112 -9.76 11.15 -28.41
C GLU A 112 -9.46 11.16 -26.91
N PHE A 113 -8.25 10.77 -26.52
CA PHE A 113 -7.84 10.81 -25.13
C PHE A 113 -7.79 12.24 -24.59
N THR A 114 -8.26 12.43 -23.35
CA THR A 114 -8.07 13.68 -22.61
C THR A 114 -7.79 13.39 -21.14
N PHE A 115 -7.04 14.29 -20.51
CA PHE A 115 -6.68 14.16 -19.10
C PHE A 115 -7.88 14.43 -18.19
N TRP A 116 -7.85 13.80 -17.00
CA TRP A 116 -8.91 13.88 -16.00
C TRP A 116 -9.47 15.29 -15.75
N PRO A 117 -8.66 16.35 -15.51
CA PRO A 117 -9.23 17.67 -15.22
C PRO A 117 -10.10 18.23 -16.35
N ASN A 118 -9.67 18.01 -17.60
CA ASN A 118 -10.41 18.44 -18.78
C ASN A 118 -11.65 17.57 -19.02
N PHE A 119 -11.53 16.25 -18.80
CA PHE A 119 -12.65 15.32 -18.91
C PHE A 119 -13.75 15.66 -17.90
N LEU A 120 -13.37 15.92 -16.63
CA LEU A 120 -14.29 16.29 -15.57
C LEU A 120 -15.01 17.59 -15.90
N LYS A 121 -14.26 18.65 -16.22
CA LYS A 121 -14.83 19.96 -16.57
C LYS A 121 -15.83 19.91 -17.72
N ARG A 122 -15.59 19.03 -18.71
CA ARG A 122 -16.46 18.84 -19.86
C ARG A 122 -17.75 18.10 -19.51
N ASN A 123 -17.72 17.23 -18.50
CA ASN A 123 -18.77 16.25 -18.22
C ASN A 123 -19.47 16.48 -16.87
N GLU A 124 -19.36 17.68 -16.28
CA GLU A 124 -19.88 18.02 -14.94
C GLU A 124 -21.40 17.76 -14.77
N ALA A 125 -22.15 17.75 -15.88
CA ALA A 125 -23.58 17.46 -15.89
C ALA A 125 -23.91 16.02 -15.40
N TRP A 126 -23.02 15.06 -15.64
CA TRP A 126 -23.24 13.64 -15.29
C TRP A 126 -22.08 13.01 -14.51
N LEU A 127 -20.94 13.69 -14.37
CA LEU A 127 -19.74 13.22 -13.69
C LEU A 127 -19.34 14.21 -12.60
N ALA A 128 -18.96 13.70 -11.43
CA ALA A 128 -18.37 14.53 -10.38
C ALA A 128 -17.20 13.85 -9.67
N ALA A 129 -16.28 14.68 -9.19
CA ALA A 129 -15.19 14.29 -8.32
C ALA A 129 -15.63 14.36 -6.86
N ARG A 130 -15.31 13.34 -6.08
CA ARG A 130 -15.47 13.34 -4.64
C ARG A 130 -14.10 13.20 -3.99
N GLU A 131 -13.67 14.25 -3.31
CA GLU A 131 -12.42 14.23 -2.56
C GLU A 131 -12.51 13.21 -1.41
N VAL A 132 -11.51 12.35 -1.32
CA VAL A 132 -11.37 11.32 -0.30
C VAL A 132 -10.06 11.52 0.47
N SER A 133 -10.00 11.03 1.70
CA SER A 133 -8.76 11.07 2.47
C SER A 133 -7.77 10.00 2.01
N LEU A 134 -6.48 10.23 2.27
CA LEU A 134 -5.45 9.23 2.03
C LEU A 134 -5.64 7.99 2.92
N THR A 135 -6.17 8.16 4.13
CA THR A 135 -6.50 7.05 5.05
C THR A 135 -7.59 6.15 4.48
N MET A 136 -8.62 6.73 3.86
CA MET A 136 -9.66 5.99 3.15
C MET A 136 -9.08 5.20 1.96
N SER A 137 -8.20 5.82 1.16
CA SER A 137 -7.53 5.12 0.04
C SER A 137 -6.69 3.92 0.48
N ARG A 138 -6.19 3.95 1.73
CA ARG A 138 -5.40 2.87 2.36
C ARG A 138 -6.26 1.78 3.01
N GLY A 139 -7.58 1.83 2.85
CA GLY A 139 -8.49 0.77 3.33
C GLY A 139 -9.18 1.07 4.67
N ASN A 140 -9.31 2.34 5.08
CA ASN A 140 -10.14 2.67 6.24
C ASN A 140 -11.64 2.43 5.94
N ALA A 141 -12.10 1.23 6.30
CA ALA A 141 -13.46 0.74 6.11
C ALA A 141 -14.54 1.63 6.71
N GLN A 142 -14.30 2.16 7.91
CA GLN A 142 -15.30 2.92 8.66
C GLN A 142 -15.58 4.24 7.95
N GLU A 143 -14.52 4.94 7.54
CA GLU A 143 -14.60 6.19 6.79
C GLU A 143 -15.26 5.99 5.42
N ALA A 144 -14.86 4.94 4.70
CA ALA A 144 -15.46 4.58 3.42
C ALA A 144 -16.97 4.31 3.55
N ASN A 145 -17.39 3.52 4.55
CA ASN A 145 -18.80 3.19 4.76
C ASN A 145 -19.66 4.42 5.09
N VAL A 146 -19.14 5.39 5.85
CA VAL A 146 -19.83 6.65 6.12
C VAL A 146 -20.02 7.45 4.82
N LEU A 147 -18.99 7.53 3.98
CA LEU A 147 -19.06 8.21 2.70
C LEU A 147 -20.06 7.52 1.76
N LEU A 148 -19.96 6.20 1.60
CA LEU A 148 -20.80 5.40 0.70
C LEU A 148 -22.29 5.54 1.01
N LYS A 149 -22.68 5.60 2.29
CA LYS A 149 -24.09 5.80 2.70
C LYS A 149 -24.70 7.10 2.19
N ASN A 150 -23.88 8.14 2.02
CA ASN A 150 -24.37 9.48 1.68
C ASN A 150 -24.40 9.74 0.17
N ILE A 151 -23.70 8.94 -0.63
CA ILE A 151 -23.52 9.21 -2.06
C ILE A 151 -24.46 8.42 -2.98
N SER A 152 -25.14 7.39 -2.47
CA SER A 152 -26.01 6.51 -3.28
C SER A 152 -27.22 7.21 -3.92
N ARG A 153 -27.48 8.48 -3.57
CA ARG A 153 -28.57 9.31 -4.11
C ARG A 153 -28.10 10.33 -5.15
N ASP A 154 -26.80 10.48 -5.37
CA ASP A 154 -26.29 11.43 -6.37
C ASP A 154 -26.64 10.89 -7.78
N PRO A 155 -27.29 11.69 -8.65
CA PRO A 155 -27.64 11.23 -9.99
C PRO A 155 -26.43 11.08 -10.92
N ARG A 156 -25.23 11.50 -10.49
CA ARG A 156 -24.00 11.51 -11.28
C ARG A 156 -23.13 10.30 -10.98
N LEU A 157 -22.24 9.98 -11.91
CA LEU A 157 -21.11 9.09 -11.68
C LEU A 157 -20.11 9.82 -10.76
N LEU A 158 -19.79 9.20 -9.63
CA LEU A 158 -18.84 9.76 -8.66
C LEU A 158 -17.51 9.04 -8.71
N VAL A 159 -16.43 9.80 -8.88
CA VAL A 159 -15.04 9.32 -8.89
C VAL A 159 -14.31 9.84 -7.65
N ALA A 160 -13.63 8.94 -6.94
CA ALA A 160 -12.76 9.28 -5.82
C ALA A 160 -11.53 10.04 -6.30
N THR A 161 -11.27 11.21 -5.70
CA THR A 161 -10.09 12.02 -5.98
C THR A 161 -9.28 12.32 -4.72
N TYR A 162 -7.97 12.48 -4.90
CA TYR A 162 -7.09 13.04 -3.89
C TYR A 162 -6.20 14.10 -4.55
N LYS A 163 -6.23 15.32 -4.02
CA LYS A 163 -5.58 16.51 -4.60
C LYS A 163 -5.99 16.72 -6.06
N GLY A 164 -7.27 16.47 -6.38
CA GLY A 164 -7.83 16.65 -7.72
C GLY A 164 -7.52 15.53 -8.73
N GLY A 165 -6.72 14.53 -8.36
CA GLY A 165 -6.42 13.37 -9.21
C GLY A 165 -7.21 12.12 -8.81
N PRO A 166 -7.65 11.26 -9.75
CA PRO A 166 -8.36 10.02 -9.42
C PRO A 166 -7.47 9.06 -8.62
N ILE A 167 -8.03 8.45 -7.57
CA ILE A 167 -7.32 7.50 -6.69
C ILE A 167 -8.16 6.26 -6.43
N THR A 168 -7.52 5.10 -6.26
CA THR A 168 -8.20 3.86 -5.84
C THR A 168 -8.60 3.94 -4.37
N ILE A 169 -9.82 3.49 -4.05
CA ILE A 169 -10.22 3.20 -2.68
C ILE A 169 -10.14 1.68 -2.50
N LEU A 170 -9.35 1.24 -1.52
CA LEU A 170 -9.37 -0.15 -1.11
C LEU A 170 -10.66 -0.41 -0.34
N GLU A 171 -11.50 -1.28 -0.89
CA GLU A 171 -12.64 -1.83 -0.15
C GLU A 171 -12.12 -2.54 1.11
N ALA A 172 -12.86 -2.38 2.21
CA ALA A 172 -12.58 -3.13 3.41
C ALA A 172 -12.64 -4.62 3.09
N ALA A 173 -11.67 -5.41 3.58
CA ALA A 173 -11.79 -6.86 3.52
C ALA A 173 -13.15 -7.24 4.13
N PRO A 174 -13.95 -8.11 3.47
CA PRO A 174 -15.21 -8.55 4.04
C PRO A 174 -14.94 -9.14 5.43
N PRO A 175 -15.85 -8.96 6.39
CA PRO A 175 -15.66 -9.49 7.74
C PRO A 175 -15.39 -10.99 7.63
N ASN A 176 -14.23 -11.43 8.16
CA ASN A 176 -13.91 -12.85 8.27
C ASN A 176 -15.03 -13.52 9.04
N HIS A 177 -15.92 -14.23 8.35
CA HIS A 177 -16.84 -15.16 8.98
C HIS A 177 -15.98 -16.26 9.57
N GLY A 178 -15.68 -16.13 10.87
CA GLY A 178 -14.80 -17.02 11.60
C GLY A 178 -15.10 -18.48 11.27
N SER A 179 -14.04 -19.21 10.96
CA SER A 179 -13.98 -20.65 11.07
C SER A 179 -14.69 -21.06 12.36
N LYS A 180 -15.86 -21.70 12.24
CA LYS A 180 -16.45 -22.43 13.36
C LYS A 180 -15.42 -23.48 13.75
N THR A 181 -14.68 -23.24 14.82
CA THR A 181 -13.95 -24.26 15.55
C THR A 181 -14.97 -25.29 15.99
N SER A 182 -15.12 -26.36 15.21
CA SER A 182 -15.70 -27.61 15.69
C SER A 182 -14.74 -28.16 16.73
N LYS A 183 -15.12 -28.06 18.00
CA LYS A 183 -14.43 -28.74 19.09
C LYS A 183 -14.78 -30.24 19.00
N PRO A 184 -13.81 -31.15 19.21
CA PRO A 184 -14.05 -32.60 19.22
C PRO A 184 -14.97 -33.04 20.37
#